data_AF-A0A2M8BV82-F1
#
_entry.id   AF-A0A2M8BV82-F1
#
_cell.length_a   1.000
_cell.length_b   1.000
_cell.length_c   1.000
_cell.angle_alpha   90.00
_cell.angle_beta   90.00
_cell.angle_gamma   90.00
#
_symmetry.space_group_name_H-M   'P 1'
#
loop_
_entity.id
_entity.type
_entity.pdbx_description
1 polymer ?
#
loop_
_entity_poly.entity_id
_entity_poly.type
_entity_poly.pdbx_seq_one_letter_code
_entity_poly.pdbx_strand_id
1 'polypeptide(L)'
;MSKKQQKKLKAKEIPTQRQLSKWQRQRKLNRIIVITAAVFLAGILGYVGHGYYNDAIKPFQEAVIKINDTSFNMRYYIDMLDAQTKGVQPDEYYAQLVANQIVQAELIRQGANDLGIEVNKGEVDKKIAESKLPGSKVYRDIAASKLLTEKLLNYFGSQLPDKMEQAYIQLMLLEGREVANNVTAKLEAGGNFTALLEEFSCDPDIGGDLGWLPAELMPSIVADAIPDIKPAEIRSISDNSVTKSIGYWLIKVTDNDEQKGIYAHAMLLSSEEEAKEIKAELDSGADFAQLAEKYSQHESKDTGGDLG
;
A
#
# COMPACT_ATOMS: atom_id res chain seq x y z
N MET A 1 -52.94 -84.98 -8.58
CA MET A 1 -54.20 -84.19 -8.52
C MET A 1 -53.85 -82.77 -8.04
N SER A 2 -53.41 -81.84 -8.89
CA SER A 2 -54.19 -80.82 -9.64
C SER A 2 -55.32 -80.12 -8.86
N LYS A 3 -55.05 -78.91 -8.35
CA LYS A 3 -56.04 -77.83 -8.23
C LYS A 3 -55.39 -76.52 -8.69
N LYS A 4 -55.47 -76.26 -10.00
CA LYS A 4 -55.23 -74.95 -10.62
C LYS A 4 -56.26 -73.96 -10.05
N GLN A 5 -55.84 -73.06 -9.17
CA GLN A 5 -56.65 -71.90 -8.82
C GLN A 5 -56.67 -70.94 -10.02
N GLN A 6 -57.82 -70.82 -10.68
CA GLN A 6 -58.05 -69.80 -11.69
C GLN A 6 -57.98 -68.42 -11.03
N LYS A 7 -56.89 -67.69 -11.27
CA LYS A 7 -56.84 -66.23 -11.09
C LYS A 7 -57.91 -65.63 -12.00
N LYS A 8 -59.02 -65.16 -11.44
CA LYS A 8 -59.96 -64.28 -12.13
C LYS A 8 -59.18 -63.06 -12.62
N LEU A 9 -58.90 -63.00 -13.93
CA LEU A 9 -58.45 -61.79 -14.60
C LEU A 9 -59.58 -60.76 -14.44
N LYS A 10 -59.42 -59.81 -13.52
CA LYS A 10 -60.29 -58.64 -13.45
C LYS A 10 -60.23 -57.96 -14.82
N ALA A 11 -61.39 -57.76 -15.44
CA ALA A 11 -61.49 -57.00 -16.68
C ALA A 11 -60.78 -55.66 -16.49
N LYS A 12 -59.87 -55.32 -17.40
CA LYS A 12 -59.18 -54.03 -17.39
C LYS A 12 -60.23 -52.98 -17.75
N GLU A 13 -60.81 -52.34 -16.73
CA GLU A 13 -61.79 -51.27 -16.89
C GLU A 13 -61.22 -50.24 -17.87
N ILE A 14 -61.87 -50.09 -19.03
CA ILE A 14 -61.51 -49.06 -19.99
C ILE A 14 -62.02 -47.74 -19.40
N PRO A 15 -61.13 -46.78 -19.08
CA PRO A 15 -61.55 -45.55 -18.40
C PRO A 15 -62.53 -44.77 -19.28
N THR A 16 -63.63 -44.34 -18.70
CA THR A 16 -64.64 -43.52 -19.38
C THR A 16 -64.02 -42.20 -19.88
N GLN A 17 -64.55 -41.59 -20.97
CA GLN A 17 -64.00 -40.32 -21.50
C GLN A 17 -63.90 -39.20 -20.43
N ARG A 18 -64.82 -39.20 -19.45
CA ARG A 18 -64.78 -38.29 -18.30
C ARG A 18 -63.64 -38.60 -17.31
N GLN A 19 -63.27 -39.86 -17.12
CA GLN A 19 -62.12 -40.26 -16.30
C GLN A 19 -60.79 -39.96 -17.00
N LEU A 20 -60.71 -40.16 -18.32
CA LEU A 20 -59.53 -39.79 -19.13
C LEU A 20 -59.26 -38.27 -19.12
N SER A 21 -60.31 -37.44 -19.20
CA SER A 21 -60.16 -35.98 -19.16
C SER A 21 -59.73 -35.48 -17.77
N LYS A 22 -60.23 -36.09 -16.69
CA LYS A 22 -59.75 -35.84 -15.32
C LYS A 22 -58.28 -36.22 -15.17
N TRP A 23 -57.87 -37.37 -15.70
CA TRP A 23 -56.47 -37.84 -15.69
C TRP A 23 -55.53 -36.92 -16.48
N GLN A 24 -55.95 -36.45 -17.66
CA GLN A 24 -55.18 -35.49 -18.45
C GLN A 24 -55.05 -34.13 -17.75
N ARG A 25 -56.12 -33.62 -17.13
CA ARG A 25 -56.09 -32.39 -16.33
C ARG A 25 -55.16 -32.53 -15.13
N GLN A 26 -55.21 -33.67 -14.43
CA GLN A 26 -54.36 -33.94 -13.27
C GLN A 26 -52.89 -34.11 -13.66
N ARG A 27 -52.57 -34.73 -14.80
CA ARG A 27 -51.19 -34.78 -15.33
C ARG A 27 -50.67 -33.40 -15.74
N LYS A 28 -51.51 -32.56 -16.36
CA LYS A 28 -51.15 -31.17 -16.68
C LYS A 28 -50.88 -30.37 -15.42
N LEU A 29 -51.75 -30.46 -14.41
CA LEU A 29 -51.58 -29.81 -13.11
C LEU A 29 -50.32 -30.30 -12.39
N ASN A 30 -50.08 -31.62 -12.33
CA ASN A 30 -48.86 -32.17 -11.72
C ASN A 30 -47.60 -31.71 -12.47
N ARG A 31 -47.62 -31.65 -13.80
CA ARG A 31 -46.48 -31.14 -14.59
C ARG A 31 -46.23 -29.66 -14.32
N ILE A 32 -47.29 -28.84 -14.19
CA ILE A 32 -47.18 -27.43 -13.82
C ILE A 32 -46.58 -27.30 -12.42
N ILE A 33 -47.09 -28.05 -11.44
CA ILE A 33 -46.57 -28.03 -10.06
C ILE A 33 -45.10 -28.41 -10.01
N VAL A 34 -44.68 -29.46 -10.73
CA VAL A 34 -43.27 -29.88 -10.78
C VAL A 34 -42.39 -28.82 -11.44
N ILE A 35 -42.84 -28.19 -12.53
CA ILE A 35 -42.08 -27.11 -13.19
C ILE A 35 -41.96 -25.89 -12.27
N THR A 36 -43.05 -25.47 -11.62
CA THR A 36 -43.03 -24.35 -10.68
C THR A 36 -42.14 -24.63 -9.48
N ALA A 37 -42.17 -25.84 -8.93
CA ALA A 37 -41.29 -26.26 -7.84
C ALA A 37 -39.81 -26.29 -8.28
N ALA A 38 -39.52 -26.75 -9.50
CA ALA A 38 -38.16 -26.75 -10.04
C ALA A 38 -37.63 -25.32 -10.26
N VAL A 39 -38.46 -24.41 -10.78
CA VAL A 39 -38.10 -22.99 -10.97
C VAL A 39 -37.88 -22.30 -9.61
N PHE A 40 -38.73 -22.60 -8.62
CA PHE A 40 -38.58 -22.07 -7.27
C PHE A 40 -37.29 -22.56 -6.59
N LEU A 41 -36.97 -23.86 -6.70
CA LEU A 41 -35.71 -24.41 -6.21
C LEU A 41 -34.50 -23.82 -6.93
N ALA A 42 -34.57 -23.63 -8.25
CA ALA A 42 -33.52 -22.95 -9.01
C ALA A 42 -33.35 -21.49 -8.56
N GLY A 43 -34.44 -20.79 -8.25
CA GLY A 43 -34.41 -19.45 -7.67
C GLY A 43 -33.77 -19.40 -6.29
N ILE A 44 -34.09 -20.35 -5.41
CA ILE A 44 -33.45 -20.48 -4.08
C ILE A 44 -31.95 -20.79 -4.24
N LEU A 45 -31.59 -21.76 -5.09
CA LEU A 45 -30.19 -22.11 -5.34
C LEU A 45 -29.43 -20.93 -5.97
N GLY A 46 -30.06 -20.17 -6.86
CA GLY A 46 -29.51 -18.95 -7.42
C GLY A 46 -29.30 -17.87 -6.35
N TYR A 47 -30.27 -17.66 -5.47
CA TYR A 47 -30.18 -16.68 -4.38
C TYR A 47 -29.11 -17.07 -3.35
N VAL A 48 -29.10 -18.33 -2.89
CA VAL A 48 -28.10 -18.87 -1.96
C VAL A 48 -26.71 -18.87 -2.60
N GLY A 49 -26.59 -19.28 -3.86
CA GLY A 49 -25.35 -19.24 -4.62
C GLY A 49 -24.84 -17.81 -4.81
N HIS A 50 -25.73 -16.85 -5.05
CA HIS A 50 -25.39 -15.43 -5.16
C HIS A 50 -24.91 -14.85 -3.82
N GLY A 51 -25.59 -15.16 -2.71
CA GLY A 51 -25.14 -14.76 -1.37
C GLY A 51 -23.77 -15.35 -1.02
N TYR A 52 -23.59 -16.65 -1.23
CA TYR A 52 -22.29 -17.30 -1.03
C TYR A 52 -21.19 -16.69 -1.90
N TYR A 53 -21.48 -16.37 -3.15
CA TYR A 53 -20.53 -15.70 -4.02
C TYR A 53 -20.15 -14.31 -3.51
N ASN A 54 -21.13 -13.47 -3.15
CA ASN A 54 -20.88 -12.11 -2.67
C ASN A 54 -20.15 -12.08 -1.32
N ASP A 55 -20.43 -13.02 -0.42
CA ASP A 55 -19.89 -12.98 0.94
C ASP A 55 -18.55 -13.76 1.05
N ALA A 56 -18.41 -14.88 0.35
CA ALA A 56 -17.27 -15.80 0.53
C ALA A 56 -16.26 -15.79 -0.62
N ILE A 57 -16.60 -15.28 -1.81
CA ILE A 57 -15.73 -15.35 -2.99
C ILE A 57 -15.32 -13.95 -3.47
N LYS A 58 -16.30 -13.06 -3.67
CA LYS A 58 -16.10 -11.73 -4.23
C LYS A 58 -15.06 -10.90 -3.45
N PRO A 59 -15.08 -10.82 -2.11
CA PRO A 59 -14.13 -9.98 -1.36
C PRO A 59 -12.68 -10.43 -1.55
N PHE A 60 -12.46 -11.74 -1.77
CA PHE A 60 -11.11 -12.29 -2.00
C PHE A 60 -10.58 -12.05 -3.42
N GLN A 61 -11.46 -11.73 -4.37
CA GLN A 61 -11.10 -11.48 -5.77
C GLN A 61 -10.95 -9.99 -6.09
N GLU A 62 -11.43 -9.11 -5.21
CA GLU A 62 -11.29 -7.67 -5.37
C GLU A 62 -9.81 -7.26 -5.32
N ALA A 63 -9.44 -6.39 -6.26
CA ALA A 63 -8.12 -5.81 -6.34
C ALA A 63 -7.93 -4.82 -5.19
N VAL A 64 -6.86 -5.00 -4.42
CA VAL A 64 -6.55 -4.14 -3.27
C VAL A 64 -5.22 -3.44 -3.37
N ILE A 65 -4.35 -3.92 -4.27
CA ILE A 65 -3.12 -3.22 -4.62
C ILE A 65 -3.05 -3.18 -6.15
N LYS A 66 -2.91 -1.97 -6.70
CA LYS A 66 -2.74 -1.74 -8.13
C LYS A 66 -1.45 -0.96 -8.36
N ILE A 67 -0.55 -1.51 -9.17
CA ILE A 67 0.71 -0.87 -9.58
C ILE A 67 0.72 -0.85 -11.10
N ASN A 68 0.58 0.34 -11.68
CA ASN A 68 0.42 0.53 -13.13
C ASN A 68 -0.71 -0.36 -13.68
N ASP A 69 -0.39 -1.26 -14.61
CA ASP A 69 -1.34 -2.18 -15.24
C ASP A 69 -1.54 -3.50 -14.48
N THR A 70 -0.78 -3.73 -13.41
CA THR A 70 -0.82 -4.98 -12.63
C THR A 70 -1.67 -4.79 -11.37
N SER A 71 -2.56 -5.75 -11.08
CA SER A 71 -3.43 -5.73 -9.90
C SER A 71 -3.28 -7.00 -9.08
N PHE A 72 -3.23 -6.85 -7.77
CA PHE A 72 -3.17 -7.92 -6.80
C PHE A 72 -4.47 -7.93 -5.99
N ASN A 73 -5.07 -9.11 -5.88
CA ASN A 73 -6.33 -9.29 -5.17
C ASN A 73 -6.12 -9.64 -3.70
N MET A 74 -7.20 -9.54 -2.92
CA MET A 74 -7.19 -9.86 -1.50
C MET A 74 -6.70 -11.28 -1.20
N ARG A 75 -7.00 -12.26 -2.05
CA ARG A 75 -6.51 -13.63 -1.88
C ARG A 75 -4.98 -13.68 -1.91
N TYR A 76 -4.38 -13.08 -2.93
CA TYR A 76 -2.92 -13.03 -3.04
C TYR A 76 -2.29 -12.26 -1.86
N TYR A 77 -2.91 -11.16 -1.45
CA TYR A 77 -2.48 -10.38 -0.29
C TYR A 77 -2.47 -11.23 0.99
N ILE A 78 -3.55 -11.96 1.27
CA ILE A 78 -3.67 -12.85 2.44
C ILE A 78 -2.66 -14.00 2.34
N ASP A 79 -2.50 -14.63 1.17
CA ASP A 79 -1.51 -15.70 0.99
C ASP A 79 -0.07 -15.20 1.24
N MET A 80 0.23 -13.95 0.87
CA MET A 80 1.52 -13.29 1.16
C MET A 80 1.67 -12.97 2.65
N LEU A 81 0.60 -12.53 3.30
CA LEU A 81 0.56 -12.25 4.72
C LEU A 81 0.83 -13.53 5.54
N ASP A 82 0.14 -14.61 5.21
CA ASP A 82 0.35 -15.92 5.82
C ASP A 82 1.78 -16.44 5.60
N ALA A 83 2.34 -16.21 4.41
CA ALA A 83 3.71 -16.61 4.09
C ALA A 83 4.75 -15.88 4.96
N GLN A 84 4.47 -14.63 5.35
CA GLN A 84 5.34 -13.83 6.20
C GLN A 84 5.15 -14.08 7.69
N THR A 85 3.91 -14.19 8.17
CA THR A 85 3.64 -14.39 9.59
C THR A 85 3.85 -15.83 10.07
N LYS A 86 3.88 -16.81 9.15
CA LYS A 86 4.11 -18.24 9.44
C LYS A 86 3.21 -18.78 10.57
N GLY A 87 1.97 -18.32 10.62
CA GLY A 87 0.98 -18.75 11.60
C GLY A 87 0.85 -17.86 12.84
N VAL A 88 1.59 -16.75 12.91
CA VAL A 88 1.31 -15.67 13.86
C VAL A 88 0.14 -14.83 13.32
N GLN A 89 -0.73 -14.35 14.20
CA GLN A 89 -1.81 -13.47 13.79
C GLN A 89 -1.23 -12.13 13.31
N PRO A 90 -1.48 -11.72 12.05
CA PRO A 90 -1.00 -10.44 11.55
C PRO A 90 -1.69 -9.29 12.28
N ASP A 91 -0.90 -8.30 12.69
CA ASP A 91 -1.38 -6.99 13.11
C ASP A 91 -1.34 -5.99 11.95
N GLU A 92 -1.71 -4.75 12.22
CA GLU A 92 -1.69 -3.66 11.23
C GLU A 92 -0.28 -3.41 10.67
N TYR A 93 0.75 -3.61 11.49
CA TYR A 93 2.14 -3.48 11.04
C TYR A 93 2.50 -4.53 9.98
N TYR A 94 2.21 -5.81 10.20
CA TYR A 94 2.42 -6.85 9.18
C TYR A 94 1.58 -6.62 7.93
N ALA A 95 0.36 -6.13 8.10
CA ALA A 95 -0.52 -5.79 6.99
C ALA A 95 0.11 -4.72 6.08
N GLN A 96 0.64 -3.63 6.67
CA GLN A 96 1.32 -2.57 5.92
C GLN A 96 2.65 -3.06 5.31
N LEU A 97 3.43 -3.84 6.06
CA LEU A 97 4.70 -4.38 5.58
C LEU A 97 4.52 -5.24 4.33
N VAL A 98 3.50 -6.12 4.34
CA VAL A 98 3.19 -6.98 3.18
C VAL A 98 2.68 -6.18 2.00
N ALA A 99 1.84 -5.17 2.23
CA ALA A 99 1.39 -4.27 1.17
C ALA A 99 2.59 -3.59 0.49
N ASN A 100 3.49 -3.00 1.28
CA ASN A 100 4.72 -2.38 0.79
C ASN A 100 5.60 -3.38 0.04
N GLN A 101 5.75 -4.60 0.54
CA GLN A 101 6.56 -5.63 -0.12
C GLN A 101 5.98 -6.03 -1.48
N ILE A 102 4.65 -6.16 -1.62
CA ILE A 102 4.01 -6.47 -2.89
C ILE A 102 4.26 -5.36 -3.91
N VAL A 103 4.10 -4.10 -3.48
CA VAL A 103 4.39 -2.92 -4.31
C VAL A 103 5.85 -2.94 -4.77
N GLN A 104 6.80 -3.07 -3.84
CA GLN A 104 8.24 -3.06 -4.15
C GLN A 104 8.64 -4.21 -5.08
N ALA A 105 8.13 -5.43 -4.83
CA ALA A 105 8.42 -6.59 -5.68
C ALA A 105 7.93 -6.39 -7.12
N GLU A 106 6.76 -5.77 -7.32
CA GLU A 106 6.22 -5.47 -8.65
C GLU A 106 7.00 -4.35 -9.34
N LEU A 107 7.39 -3.30 -8.61
CA LEU A 107 8.24 -2.23 -9.15
C LEU A 107 9.61 -2.77 -9.58
N ILE A 108 10.22 -3.63 -8.77
CA ILE A 108 11.47 -4.33 -9.13
C ILE A 108 11.28 -5.17 -10.40
N ARG A 109 10.16 -5.89 -10.51
CA ARG A 109 9.87 -6.71 -11.68
C ARG A 109 9.70 -5.86 -12.94
N GLN A 110 8.98 -4.76 -12.87
CA GLN A 110 8.79 -3.84 -13.99
C GLN A 110 10.11 -3.18 -14.39
N GLY A 111 10.84 -2.61 -13.42
CA GLY A 111 12.14 -1.98 -13.68
C GLY A 111 13.18 -2.96 -14.24
N ALA A 112 13.21 -4.20 -13.76
CA ALA A 112 14.09 -5.23 -14.32
C ALA A 112 13.71 -5.57 -15.77
N ASN A 113 12.41 -5.70 -16.05
CA ASN A 113 11.91 -5.97 -17.40
C ASN A 113 12.27 -4.84 -18.38
N ASP A 114 12.18 -3.59 -17.96
CA ASP A 114 12.56 -2.43 -18.77
C ASP A 114 14.06 -2.43 -19.14
N LEU A 115 14.88 -3.05 -18.30
CA LEU A 115 16.32 -3.26 -18.52
C LEU A 115 16.62 -4.59 -19.26
N GLY A 116 15.59 -5.35 -19.65
CA GLY A 116 15.75 -6.66 -20.29
C GLY A 116 16.26 -7.75 -19.34
N ILE A 117 16.15 -7.55 -18.03
CA ILE A 117 16.56 -8.49 -16.99
C ILE A 117 15.36 -9.32 -16.56
N GLU A 118 15.40 -10.60 -16.90
CA GLU A 118 14.33 -11.54 -16.56
C GLU A 118 14.84 -12.68 -15.68
N VAL A 119 13.92 -13.32 -14.97
CA VAL A 119 14.18 -14.56 -14.22
C VAL A 119 13.33 -15.66 -14.84
N ASN A 120 13.97 -16.76 -15.24
CA ASN A 120 13.27 -17.89 -15.83
C ASN A 120 12.75 -18.85 -14.75
N LYS A 121 11.80 -19.71 -15.15
CA LYS A 121 11.16 -20.67 -14.25
C LYS A 121 12.17 -21.63 -13.57
N GLY A 122 13.22 -22.03 -14.28
CA GLY A 122 14.25 -22.93 -13.75
C GLY A 122 15.05 -22.30 -12.61
N GLU A 123 15.37 -21.02 -12.72
CA GLU A 123 16.04 -20.26 -11.64
C GLU A 123 15.15 -20.16 -10.40
N VAL A 124 13.86 -19.89 -10.59
CA VAL A 124 12.88 -19.87 -9.49
C VAL A 124 12.76 -21.24 -8.83
N ASP A 125 12.60 -22.31 -9.63
CA ASP A 125 12.48 -23.68 -9.14
C ASP A 125 13.72 -24.09 -8.32
N LYS A 126 14.92 -23.71 -8.79
CA LYS A 126 16.18 -23.91 -8.08
C LYS A 126 16.19 -23.16 -6.74
N LYS A 127 15.85 -21.86 -6.73
CA LYS A 127 15.83 -21.04 -5.51
C LYS A 127 14.83 -21.56 -4.48
N ILE A 128 13.66 -22.02 -4.93
CA ILE A 128 12.63 -22.64 -4.09
C ILE A 128 13.17 -23.92 -3.44
N ALA A 129 13.80 -24.80 -4.22
CA ALA A 129 14.38 -26.05 -3.73
C ALA A 129 15.52 -25.81 -2.73
N GLU A 130 16.45 -24.91 -3.04
CA GLU A 130 17.58 -24.54 -2.17
C GLU A 130 17.10 -23.93 -0.85
N SER A 131 16.08 -23.08 -0.91
CA SER A 131 15.51 -22.40 0.25
C SER A 131 14.50 -23.26 1.03
N LYS A 132 14.22 -24.49 0.57
CA LYS A 132 13.20 -25.39 1.13
C LYS A 132 11.83 -24.71 1.30
N LEU A 133 11.47 -23.84 0.36
CA LEU A 133 10.22 -23.09 0.40
C LEU A 133 9.08 -23.92 -0.21
N PRO A 134 7.82 -23.70 0.22
CA PRO A 134 6.67 -24.27 -0.46
C PRO A 134 6.61 -23.82 -1.92
N GLY A 135 6.05 -24.66 -2.80
CA GLY A 135 5.96 -24.37 -4.23
C GLY A 135 4.78 -23.49 -4.66
N SER A 136 4.10 -22.83 -3.71
CA SER A 136 2.94 -21.99 -3.99
C SER A 136 3.34 -20.74 -4.79
N LYS A 137 2.34 -20.08 -5.43
CA LYS A 137 2.57 -18.88 -6.23
C LYS A 137 3.33 -17.80 -5.45
N VAL A 138 2.90 -17.52 -4.22
CA VAL A 138 3.51 -16.49 -3.36
C VAL A 138 5.00 -16.74 -3.11
N TYR A 139 5.39 -17.97 -2.74
CA TYR A 139 6.80 -18.26 -2.52
C TYR A 139 7.62 -18.18 -3.81
N ARG A 140 7.05 -18.60 -4.94
CA ARG A 140 7.68 -18.45 -6.26
C ARG A 140 7.88 -16.98 -6.62
N ASP A 141 6.90 -16.12 -6.35
CA ASP A 141 7.00 -14.68 -6.60
C ASP A 141 8.02 -14.02 -5.67
N ILE A 142 8.07 -14.41 -4.38
CA ILE A 142 9.13 -13.99 -3.45
C ILE A 142 10.52 -14.40 -3.96
N ALA A 143 10.66 -15.66 -4.41
CA ALA A 143 11.92 -16.16 -4.94
C ALA A 143 12.33 -15.44 -6.23
N ALA A 144 11.39 -15.19 -7.14
CA ALA A 144 11.61 -14.44 -8.36
C ALA A 144 12.04 -12.99 -8.07
N SER A 145 11.35 -12.31 -7.15
CA SER A 145 11.70 -10.96 -6.71
C SER A 145 13.12 -10.90 -6.15
N LYS A 146 13.50 -11.84 -5.27
CA LYS A 146 14.88 -11.92 -4.74
C LYS A 146 15.92 -12.12 -5.84
N LEU A 147 15.65 -13.02 -6.79
CA LEU A 147 16.55 -13.25 -7.93
C LEU A 147 16.68 -12.02 -8.83
N LEU A 148 15.58 -11.30 -9.07
CA LEU A 148 15.60 -10.04 -9.81
C LEU A 148 16.42 -8.98 -9.08
N THR A 149 16.25 -8.83 -7.77
CA THR A 149 17.09 -7.94 -6.96
C THR A 149 18.57 -8.30 -7.07
N GLU A 150 18.92 -9.59 -6.93
CA GLU A 150 20.31 -10.06 -7.09
C GLU A 150 20.87 -9.73 -8.49
N LYS A 151 20.07 -9.93 -9.54
CA LYS A 151 20.48 -9.61 -10.92
C LYS A 151 20.63 -8.11 -11.15
N LEU A 152 19.72 -7.29 -10.62
CA LEU A 152 19.80 -5.84 -10.71
C LEU A 152 21.04 -5.29 -10.00
N LEU A 153 21.33 -5.79 -8.79
CA LEU A 153 22.54 -5.40 -8.06
C LEU A 153 23.80 -5.75 -8.85
N ASN A 154 23.86 -6.93 -9.48
CA ASN A 154 24.98 -7.29 -10.34
C ASN A 154 25.05 -6.43 -11.61
N TYR A 155 23.92 -6.14 -12.24
CA TYR A 155 23.83 -5.31 -13.43
C TYR A 155 24.35 -3.90 -13.18
N PHE A 156 23.86 -3.23 -12.14
CA PHE A 156 24.32 -1.89 -11.76
C PHE A 156 25.75 -1.93 -11.21
N GLY A 157 26.08 -2.91 -10.37
CA GLY A 157 27.44 -3.10 -9.86
C GLY A 157 28.49 -3.25 -10.96
N SER A 158 28.17 -3.95 -12.06
CA SER A 158 29.07 -4.11 -13.20
C SER A 158 29.26 -2.85 -14.04
N GLN A 159 28.39 -1.85 -13.89
CA GLN A 159 28.48 -0.55 -14.56
C GLN A 159 29.22 0.48 -13.72
N LEU A 160 29.41 0.22 -12.43
CA LEU A 160 30.20 1.08 -11.57
C LEU A 160 31.68 0.92 -11.91
N PRO A 161 32.44 2.02 -11.99
CA PRO A 161 33.88 1.92 -12.20
C PRO A 161 34.57 1.31 -10.98
N ASP A 162 35.71 0.63 -11.20
CA ASP A 162 36.52 0.00 -10.14
C ASP A 162 36.97 0.98 -9.04
N LYS A 163 36.99 2.27 -9.36
CA LYS A 163 37.35 3.36 -8.46
C LYS A 163 36.38 4.52 -8.68
N MET A 164 35.83 5.02 -7.58
CA MET A 164 35.04 6.25 -7.54
C MET A 164 35.64 7.17 -6.49
N GLU A 165 35.56 8.47 -6.72
CA GLU A 165 35.84 9.44 -5.67
C GLU A 165 34.78 9.32 -4.58
N GLN A 166 35.21 9.28 -3.32
CA GLN A 166 34.32 9.09 -2.18
C GLN A 166 34.57 10.19 -1.17
N ALA A 167 33.50 10.62 -0.52
CA ALA A 167 33.54 11.51 0.62
C ALA A 167 33.03 10.77 1.86
N TYR A 168 33.69 10.99 2.99
CA TYR A 168 33.14 10.60 4.28
C TYR A 168 32.14 11.66 4.72
N ILE A 169 30.86 11.29 4.86
CA ILE A 169 29.77 12.26 5.06
C ILE A 169 29.09 12.04 6.41
N GLN A 170 28.93 13.16 7.12
CA GLN A 170 27.96 13.27 8.19
C GLN A 170 26.82 14.19 7.72
N LEU A 171 25.58 13.71 7.81
CA LEU A 171 24.40 14.42 7.32
C LEU A 171 23.44 14.72 8.48
N MET A 172 22.84 15.90 8.48
CA MET A 172 21.80 16.26 9.45
C MET A 172 20.70 17.01 8.72
N LEU A 173 19.48 16.45 8.74
CA LEU A 173 18.31 17.14 8.21
C LEU A 173 17.78 18.10 9.27
N LEU A 174 17.63 19.37 8.93
CA LEU A 174 17.28 20.44 9.86
C LEU A 174 16.01 21.19 9.43
N GLU A 175 15.30 21.72 10.42
CA GLU A 175 13.95 22.25 10.26
C GLU A 175 13.91 23.54 9.43
N GLY A 176 15.00 24.30 9.40
CA GLY A 176 15.06 25.56 8.66
C GLY A 176 16.44 26.18 8.68
N ARG A 177 16.54 27.37 8.06
CA ARG A 177 17.80 28.10 7.93
C ARG A 177 18.30 28.61 9.28
N GLU A 178 17.42 29.13 10.14
CA GLU A 178 17.78 29.57 11.49
C GLU A 178 18.37 28.41 12.32
N VAL A 179 17.71 27.24 12.32
CA VAL A 179 18.22 26.04 13.01
C VAL A 179 19.55 25.57 12.41
N ALA A 180 19.66 25.54 11.08
CA ALA A 180 20.91 25.19 10.39
C ALA A 180 22.06 26.13 10.74
N ASN A 181 21.82 27.43 10.80
CA ASN A 181 22.84 28.41 11.19
C ASN A 181 23.28 28.22 12.65
N ASN A 182 22.34 27.97 13.56
CA ASN A 182 22.63 27.71 14.97
C ASN A 182 23.48 26.43 15.13
N VAL A 183 23.06 25.33 14.51
CA VAL A 183 23.79 24.06 14.55
C VAL A 183 25.17 24.20 13.91
N THR A 184 25.30 24.90 12.79
CA THR A 184 26.58 25.18 12.14
C THR A 184 27.52 25.92 13.08
N ALA A 185 27.06 26.99 13.74
CA ALA A 185 27.86 27.74 14.70
C ALA A 185 28.29 26.87 15.90
N LYS A 186 27.42 25.98 16.40
CA LYS A 186 27.77 25.03 17.48
C LYS A 186 28.83 24.02 17.03
N LEU A 187 28.73 23.51 15.79
CA LEU A 187 29.72 22.58 15.22
C LEU A 187 31.06 23.26 14.98
N GLU A 188 31.08 24.48 14.44
CA GLU A 188 32.29 25.28 14.26
C GLU A 188 32.98 25.61 15.59
N ALA A 189 32.21 25.75 16.68
CA ALA A 189 32.72 25.91 18.03
C ALA A 189 33.25 24.60 18.67
N GLY A 190 33.27 23.48 17.94
CA GLY A 190 33.73 22.18 18.42
C GLY A 190 32.65 21.34 19.11
N GLY A 191 31.37 21.62 18.85
CA GLY A 191 30.25 20.82 19.33
C GLY A 191 30.27 19.38 18.79
N ASN A 192 29.66 18.45 19.53
CA ASN A 192 29.58 17.05 19.13
C ASN A 192 28.43 16.85 18.11
N PHE A 193 28.76 16.35 16.92
CA PHE A 193 27.77 16.16 15.85
C PHE A 193 26.63 15.21 16.24
N THR A 194 26.93 14.08 16.88
CA THR A 194 25.92 13.10 17.30
C THR A 194 24.94 13.68 18.30
N ALA A 195 25.42 14.44 19.29
CA ALA A 195 24.54 15.10 20.25
C ALA A 195 23.63 16.15 19.58
N LEU A 196 24.18 16.92 18.62
CA LEU A 196 23.39 17.90 17.87
C LEU A 196 22.40 17.24 16.90
N LEU A 197 22.74 16.08 16.34
CA LEU A 197 21.84 15.27 15.52
C LEU A 197 20.62 14.83 16.34
N GLU A 198 20.85 14.28 17.54
CA GLU A 198 19.77 13.86 18.44
C GLU A 198 18.89 15.03 18.90
N GLU A 199 19.48 16.22 19.10
CA GLU A 199 18.76 17.39 19.60
C GLU A 199 17.99 18.15 18.51
N PHE A 200 18.56 18.29 17.30
CA PHE A 200 18.05 19.21 16.28
C PHE A 200 17.59 18.54 14.98
N SER A 201 17.89 17.26 14.75
CA SER A 201 17.55 16.65 13.47
C SER A 201 16.06 16.37 13.34
N CYS A 202 15.51 16.68 12.17
CA CYS A 202 14.14 16.32 11.80
C CYS A 202 13.95 14.82 11.61
N ASP A 203 15.04 14.12 11.26
CA ASP A 203 15.03 12.69 11.00
C ASP A 203 16.39 12.10 11.43
N PRO A 204 16.54 11.78 12.72
CA PRO A 204 17.78 11.23 13.26
C PRO A 204 18.14 9.87 12.65
N ASP A 205 17.17 9.13 12.09
CA ASP A 205 17.37 7.79 11.53
C ASP A 205 17.94 7.84 10.09
N ILE A 206 17.62 8.90 9.33
CA ILE A 206 18.16 9.13 7.98
C ILE A 206 19.52 9.87 8.03
N GLY A 207 19.77 10.65 9.08
CA GLY A 207 21.00 11.39 9.27
C GLY A 207 22.13 10.61 9.98
N GLY A 208 23.14 11.35 10.42
CA GLY A 208 24.28 10.82 11.16
C GLY A 208 25.51 10.56 10.30
N ASP A 209 26.30 9.58 10.72
CA ASP A 209 27.51 9.15 10.01
C ASP A 209 27.13 8.15 8.92
N LEU A 210 27.23 8.60 7.67
CA LEU A 210 26.94 7.78 6.49
C LEU A 210 28.18 7.04 5.97
N GLY A 211 29.35 7.28 6.58
CA GLY A 211 30.61 6.70 6.15
C GLY A 211 31.07 7.20 4.79
N TRP A 212 31.87 6.37 4.12
CA TRP A 212 32.39 6.67 2.78
C TRP A 212 31.35 6.37 1.71
N LEU A 213 30.92 7.42 1.02
CA LEU A 213 29.96 7.32 -0.07
C LEU A 213 30.52 7.98 -1.33
N PRO A 214 30.30 7.39 -2.52
CA PRO A 214 30.51 8.07 -3.79
C PRO A 214 29.37 9.07 -4.03
N ALA A 215 29.67 10.17 -4.73
CA ALA A 215 28.72 11.26 -4.98
C ALA A 215 27.43 10.76 -5.68
N GLU A 216 27.55 9.73 -6.51
CA GLU A 216 26.46 9.12 -7.27
C GLU A 216 25.41 8.40 -6.38
N LEU A 217 25.77 8.06 -5.14
CA LEU A 217 24.84 7.43 -4.18
C LEU A 217 24.20 8.42 -3.22
N MET A 218 24.44 9.71 -3.40
CA MET A 218 23.93 10.78 -2.55
C MET A 218 22.79 11.52 -3.25
N PRO A 219 21.89 12.18 -2.50
CA PRO A 219 20.96 13.13 -3.08
C PRO A 219 21.72 14.15 -3.93
N SER A 220 21.23 14.47 -5.14
CA SER A 220 21.94 15.34 -6.09
C SER A 220 22.36 16.67 -5.47
N ILE A 221 21.52 17.24 -4.61
CA ILE A 221 21.81 18.50 -3.92
C ILE A 221 23.03 18.42 -2.99
N VAL A 222 23.28 17.25 -2.39
CA VAL A 222 24.46 16.98 -1.55
C VAL A 222 25.66 16.69 -2.45
N ALA A 223 25.46 15.84 -3.47
CA ALA A 223 26.50 15.45 -4.42
C ALA A 223 27.15 16.66 -5.13
N ASP A 224 26.32 17.61 -5.59
CA ASP A 224 26.76 18.80 -6.30
C ASP A 224 27.60 19.74 -5.42
N ALA A 225 27.46 19.68 -4.10
CA ALA A 225 28.21 20.52 -3.18
C ALA A 225 29.60 19.96 -2.84
N ILE A 226 29.80 18.64 -2.95
CA ILE A 226 31.02 17.95 -2.50
C ILE A 226 32.30 18.44 -3.18
N PRO A 227 32.35 18.67 -4.51
CA PRO A 227 33.58 19.11 -5.17
C PRO A 227 34.16 20.40 -4.57
N ASP A 228 33.31 21.24 -3.98
CA ASP A 228 33.66 22.53 -3.41
C ASP A 228 33.84 22.50 -1.88
N ILE A 229 33.60 21.37 -1.21
CA ILE A 229 33.71 21.23 0.25
C ILE A 229 35.10 20.69 0.61
N LYS A 230 35.82 21.39 1.48
CA LYS A 230 37.10 20.91 2.01
C LYS A 230 36.89 19.88 3.12
N PRO A 231 37.88 18.99 3.40
CA PRO A 231 37.82 18.13 4.56
C PRO A 231 37.57 18.93 5.85
N ALA A 232 36.61 18.46 6.66
CA ALA A 232 36.14 19.10 7.89
C ALA A 232 35.42 20.46 7.73
N GLU A 233 35.12 20.91 6.51
CA GLU A 233 34.24 22.06 6.27
C GLU A 233 32.78 21.66 6.50
N ILE A 234 32.06 22.46 7.28
CA ILE A 234 30.63 22.31 7.51
C ILE A 234 29.91 23.15 6.47
N ARG A 235 29.00 22.54 5.70
CA ARG A 235 28.18 23.26 4.71
C ARG A 235 26.71 23.00 4.96
N SER A 236 25.94 24.07 5.15
CA SER A 236 24.49 24.02 5.15
C SER A 236 23.97 24.19 3.72
N ILE A 237 23.08 23.28 3.31
CA ILE A 237 22.49 23.26 1.97
C ILE A 237 20.97 23.36 2.15
N SER A 238 20.34 24.30 1.45
CA SER A 238 18.88 24.49 1.49
C SER A 238 18.22 23.56 0.48
N ASP A 239 17.52 22.54 0.96
CA ASP A 239 16.69 21.68 0.10
C ASP A 239 15.22 22.09 0.22
N ASN A 240 14.71 22.73 -0.82
CA ASN A 240 13.31 23.16 -0.90
C ASN A 240 12.40 22.07 -1.51
N SER A 241 12.96 20.92 -1.91
CA SER A 241 12.23 19.81 -2.54
C SER A 241 11.79 18.74 -1.55
N VAL A 242 12.31 18.76 -0.32
CA VAL A 242 11.97 17.79 0.74
C VAL A 242 10.75 18.29 1.51
N THR A 243 9.65 17.52 1.43
CA THR A 243 8.51 17.66 2.34
C THR A 243 8.96 17.20 3.72
N LYS A 244 8.84 18.08 4.73
CA LYS A 244 9.28 17.78 6.09
C LYS A 244 8.11 17.19 6.87
N SER A 245 8.37 16.11 7.60
CA SER A 245 7.41 15.49 8.52
C SER A 245 7.16 16.36 9.76
N ILE A 246 8.04 17.33 10.00
CA ILE A 246 7.97 18.32 11.07
C ILE A 246 7.95 19.73 10.48
N GLY A 247 7.20 20.63 11.11
CA GLY A 247 7.03 21.99 10.66
C GLY A 247 6.25 22.82 11.67
N TYR A 248 6.00 24.08 11.33
CA TYR A 248 5.37 25.04 12.23
C TYR A 248 3.86 25.11 11.99
N TRP A 249 3.10 24.89 13.07
CA TRP A 249 1.65 25.02 13.04
C TRP A 249 1.23 26.46 13.32
N LEU A 250 0.53 27.07 12.37
CA LEU A 250 -0.30 28.25 12.63
C LEU A 250 -1.73 27.80 12.82
N ILE A 251 -2.27 28.05 14.01
CA ILE A 251 -3.65 27.68 14.37
C ILE A 251 -4.45 28.95 14.63
N LYS A 252 -5.60 29.06 13.95
CA LYS A 252 -6.58 30.12 14.16
C LYS A 252 -7.87 29.51 14.69
N VAL A 253 -8.16 29.77 15.97
CA VAL A 253 -9.46 29.41 16.57
C VAL A 253 -10.50 30.45 16.15
N THR A 254 -11.56 30.00 15.49
CA THR A 254 -12.63 30.86 14.97
C THR A 254 -13.87 30.85 15.85
N ASP A 255 -14.14 29.75 16.55
CA ASP A 255 -15.25 29.64 17.50
C ASP A 255 -14.89 28.66 18.62
N ASN A 256 -15.47 28.86 19.80
CA ASN A 256 -15.30 27.98 20.95
C ASN A 256 -16.62 27.90 21.72
N ASP A 257 -17.27 26.74 21.65
CA ASP A 257 -18.56 26.47 22.29
C ASP A 257 -18.44 25.24 23.21
N GLU A 258 -18.87 25.38 24.47
CA GLU A 258 -18.76 24.33 25.49
C GLU A 258 -19.52 23.03 25.13
N GLN A 259 -20.49 23.08 24.22
CA GLN A 259 -21.28 21.92 23.78
C GLN A 259 -20.90 21.43 22.38
N LYS A 260 -20.42 22.31 21.50
CA LYS A 260 -20.13 21.99 20.08
C LYS A 260 -18.63 21.82 19.77
N GLY A 261 -17.74 22.20 20.69
CA GLY A 261 -16.30 22.07 20.52
C GLY A 261 -15.62 23.34 20.01
N ILE A 262 -14.35 23.19 19.63
CA ILE A 262 -13.48 24.27 19.14
C ILE A 262 -13.43 24.18 17.63
N TYR A 263 -13.85 25.23 16.94
CA TYR A 263 -13.66 25.37 15.51
C TYR A 263 -12.32 26.05 15.26
N ALA A 264 -11.43 25.35 14.57
CA ALA A 264 -10.09 25.86 14.29
C ALA A 264 -9.69 25.60 12.85
N HIS A 265 -8.94 26.55 12.31
CA HIS A 265 -8.20 26.37 11.07
C HIS A 265 -6.72 26.21 11.39
N ALA A 266 -6.03 25.36 10.65
CA ALA A 266 -4.61 25.12 10.82
C ALA A 266 -3.87 25.11 9.48
N MET A 267 -2.65 25.63 9.52
CA MET A 267 -1.66 25.51 8.44
C MET A 267 -0.41 24.87 9.02
N LEU A 268 0.11 23.85 8.33
CA LEU A 268 1.43 23.30 8.59
C LEU A 268 2.42 23.91 7.60
N LEU A 269 3.36 24.69 8.10
CA LEU A 269 4.35 25.41 7.29
C LEU A 269 5.73 24.77 7.40
N SER A 270 6.54 24.96 6.36
CA SER A 270 7.80 24.24 6.17
C SER A 270 8.96 24.74 7.04
N SER A 271 8.82 25.93 7.65
CA SER A 271 9.85 26.57 8.46
C SER A 271 9.29 27.66 9.38
N GLU A 272 10.08 28.09 10.37
CA GLU A 272 9.72 29.18 11.28
C GLU A 272 9.64 30.51 10.54
N GLU A 273 10.56 30.72 9.60
CA GLU A 273 10.64 31.93 8.78
C GLU A 273 9.39 32.07 7.91
N GLU A 274 8.97 30.99 7.23
CA GLU A 274 7.70 30.97 6.49
C GLU A 274 6.52 31.20 7.44
N ALA A 275 6.50 30.59 8.62
CA ALA A 275 5.45 30.83 9.61
C ALA A 275 5.39 32.29 10.09
N LYS A 276 6.54 32.94 10.30
CA LYS A 276 6.63 34.36 10.65
C LYS A 276 6.15 35.26 9.51
N GLU A 277 6.53 34.97 8.27
CA GLU A 277 6.10 35.71 7.08
C GLU A 277 4.58 35.60 6.86
N ILE A 278 4.05 34.37 6.86
CA ILE A 278 2.62 34.10 6.71
C ILE A 278 1.83 34.70 7.88
N LYS A 279 2.36 34.65 9.11
CA LYS A 279 1.75 35.33 10.25
C LYS A 279 1.69 36.85 10.04
N ALA A 280 2.74 37.47 9.49
CA ALA A 280 2.74 38.91 9.22
C ALA A 280 1.72 39.29 8.12
N GLU A 281 1.54 38.44 7.11
CA GLU A 281 0.47 38.61 6.10
C GLU A 281 -0.92 38.50 6.74
N LEU A 282 -1.14 37.52 7.62
CA LEU A 282 -2.39 37.35 8.38
C LEU A 282 -2.67 38.57 9.28
N ASP A 283 -1.65 39.07 9.99
CA ASP A 283 -1.75 40.27 10.83
C ASP A 283 -2.06 41.53 9.97
N SER A 284 -1.69 41.51 8.68
CA SER A 284 -2.01 42.55 7.69
C SER A 284 -3.39 42.38 7.03
N GLY A 285 -4.17 41.37 7.44
CA GLY A 285 -5.54 41.12 6.98
C GLY A 285 -5.66 40.17 5.79
N ALA A 286 -4.62 39.40 5.45
CA ALA A 286 -4.72 38.33 4.46
C ALA A 286 -5.70 37.23 4.90
N ASP A 287 -6.29 36.54 3.92
CA ASP A 287 -7.24 35.47 4.17
C ASP A 287 -6.52 34.16 4.54
N PHE A 288 -6.93 33.55 5.66
CA PHE A 288 -6.28 32.34 6.18
C PHE A 288 -6.46 31.14 5.25
N ALA A 289 -7.65 30.97 4.66
CA ALA A 289 -7.94 29.84 3.80
C ALA A 289 -7.13 29.89 2.51
N GLN A 290 -6.96 31.08 1.91
CA GLN A 290 -6.10 31.27 0.74
C GLN A 290 -4.63 30.97 1.01
N LEU A 291 -4.12 31.40 2.17
CA LEU A 291 -2.76 31.09 2.57
C LEU A 291 -2.60 29.59 2.86
N ALA A 292 -3.61 28.95 3.45
CA ALA A 292 -3.61 27.52 3.71
C ALA A 292 -3.55 26.72 2.42
N GLU A 293 -4.42 27.00 1.46
CA GLU A 293 -4.45 26.34 0.15
C GLU A 293 -3.10 26.45 -0.58
N LYS A 294 -2.44 27.61 -0.45
CA LYS A 294 -1.19 27.89 -1.14
C LYS A 294 0.06 27.31 -0.47
N TYR A 295 0.16 27.39 0.86
CA TYR A 295 1.41 27.14 1.59
C TYR A 295 1.35 25.95 2.55
N SER A 296 0.16 25.51 2.98
CA SER A 296 0.06 24.43 3.96
C SER A 296 0.49 23.09 3.37
N GLN A 297 1.30 22.36 4.13
CA GLN A 297 1.70 20.98 3.84
C GLN A 297 0.68 19.95 4.37
N HIS A 298 -0.30 20.39 5.17
CA HIS A 298 -1.33 19.52 5.72
C HIS A 298 -2.46 19.25 4.71
N GLU A 299 -3.10 18.07 4.79
CA GLU A 299 -4.17 17.67 3.88
C GLU A 299 -5.40 18.61 3.92
N SER A 300 -5.65 19.27 5.06
CA SER A 300 -6.74 20.25 5.20
C SER A 300 -6.53 21.53 4.37
N LYS A 301 -5.41 21.69 3.67
CA LYS A 301 -5.17 22.84 2.77
C LYS A 301 -6.29 23.00 1.73
N ASP A 302 -6.84 21.89 1.22
CA ASP A 302 -7.89 21.89 0.20
C ASP A 302 -9.25 22.34 0.77
N THR A 303 -9.37 22.40 2.10
CA THR A 303 -10.53 22.93 2.83
C THR A 303 -10.18 24.21 3.60
N GLY A 304 -9.16 24.96 3.14
CA GLY A 304 -8.78 26.24 3.76
C GLY A 304 -8.16 26.10 5.16
N GLY A 305 -7.68 24.91 5.50
CA GLY A 305 -7.10 24.60 6.81
C GLY A 305 -8.12 24.13 7.85
N ASP A 306 -9.40 23.97 7.50
CA ASP A 306 -10.46 23.58 8.44
C ASP A 306 -10.16 22.23 9.13
N LEU A 307 -10.22 22.22 10.47
CA LEU A 307 -10.04 21.03 11.32
C LEU A 307 -11.36 20.47 11.87
N GLY A 308 -12.50 21.08 11.52
CA GLY A 308 -13.84 20.68 11.95
C GLY A 308 -14.42 21.49 13.08
#